data_AF-A0A1Y3BDH5-F1
#
_entry.id   AF-A0A1Y3BDH5-F1
#
_cell.length_a   1.000
_cell.length_b   1.000
_cell.length_c   1.000
_cell.angle_alpha   90.00
_cell.angle_beta   90.00
_cell.angle_gamma   90.00
#
_symmetry.space_group_name_H-M   'P 1'
#
loop_
_entity.id
_entity.type
_entity.pdbx_description
1 polymer ?
#
loop_
_entity_poly.entity_id
_entity_poly.type
_entity_poly.pdbx_seq_one_letter_code
_entity_poly.pdbx_strand_id
1 'polypeptide(L)'
;TTTSSPLIRTGAPNILCTQLPTHWRLNKSLPYTFKVIILSDCNGCQIKDGTIVQVKAGNEENCFGEIRNGTAVTKNGVAKFHDLRFVARSGRGKSFSLTIIVQTKPMIVAIYHKAIKVTVDGPREPRSKTTTTTNPFHNSGIY
;
A
#
# COMPACT_ATOMS: atom_id res chain seq x y z
N THR A 1 -19.20 -8.44 13.13
CA THR A 1 -18.82 -8.90 11.77
C THR A 1 -17.34 -8.69 11.57
N THR A 2 -16.55 -9.76 11.61
CA THR A 2 -15.09 -9.70 11.45
C THR A 2 -14.76 -9.38 9.99
N THR A 3 -14.59 -8.11 9.64
CA THR A 3 -14.17 -7.68 8.30
C THR A 3 -12.71 -8.09 8.08
N SER A 4 -12.46 -9.35 7.75
CA SER A 4 -11.12 -9.85 7.44
C SER A 4 -10.67 -9.25 6.10
N SER A 5 -9.55 -8.54 6.10
CA SER A 5 -8.94 -8.05 4.87
C SER A 5 -8.44 -9.22 4.01
N PRO A 6 -8.67 -9.20 2.68
CA PRO A 6 -8.24 -10.27 1.79
C PRO A 6 -6.72 -10.44 1.82
N LEU A 7 -6.28 -11.69 1.70
CA LEU A 7 -4.87 -12.05 1.68
C LEU A 7 -4.44 -12.41 0.26
N ILE A 8 -3.21 -12.07 -0.10
CA ILE A 8 -2.60 -12.41 -1.39
C ILE A 8 -1.28 -13.15 -1.17
N ARG A 9 -0.94 -14.04 -2.10
CA ARG A 9 0.38 -14.66 -2.17
C ARG A 9 1.41 -13.66 -2.66
N THR A 10 2.56 -13.65 -2.00
CA THR A 10 3.73 -12.93 -2.49
C THR A 10 4.52 -13.79 -3.49
N GLY A 11 5.63 -13.27 -4.01
CA GLY A 11 6.58 -14.05 -4.81
C GLY A 11 7.29 -15.17 -4.03
N ALA A 12 7.19 -15.19 -2.69
CA ALA A 12 7.69 -16.30 -1.88
C ALA A 12 6.54 -17.27 -1.52
N PRO A 13 6.76 -18.60 -1.59
CA PRO A 13 5.70 -19.60 -1.37
C PRO A 13 5.18 -19.64 0.07
N ASN A 14 6.01 -19.22 1.03
CA ASN A 14 5.77 -19.27 2.47
C ASN A 14 5.30 -17.92 3.06
N ILE A 15 5.09 -16.88 2.24
CA ILE A 15 4.68 -15.55 2.71
C ILE A 15 3.39 -15.09 2.02
N LEU A 16 2.40 -14.77 2.85
CA LEU A 16 1.15 -14.10 2.46
C LEU A 16 1.14 -12.69 3.05
N CYS A 17 0.44 -11.76 2.40
CA CYS A 17 0.20 -10.45 2.99
C CYS A 17 -1.22 -9.94 2.72
N THR A 18 -1.63 -8.92 3.45
CA THR A 18 -2.88 -8.22 3.18
C THR A 18 -2.84 -7.57 1.79
N GLN A 19 -3.86 -7.82 0.98
CA GLN A 19 -4.02 -7.16 -0.31
C GLN A 19 -4.20 -5.65 -0.10
N LEU A 20 -3.41 -4.87 -0.82
CA LEU A 20 -3.47 -3.41 -0.77
C LEU A 20 -4.49 -2.86 -1.77
N PRO A 21 -5.03 -1.65 -1.52
CA PRO A 21 -5.78 -0.92 -2.55
C PRO A 21 -4.91 -0.72 -3.78
N THR A 22 -5.48 -0.88 -4.97
CA THR A 22 -4.75 -0.69 -6.24
C THR A 22 -4.30 0.75 -6.44
N HIS A 23 -5.01 1.72 -5.86
CA HIS A 23 -4.69 3.15 -5.87
C HIS A 23 -5.01 3.75 -4.51
N TRP A 24 -4.07 4.49 -3.92
CA TRP A 24 -4.24 5.13 -2.62
C TRP A 24 -3.67 6.54 -2.55
N ARG A 25 -4.18 7.28 -1.56
CA ARG A 25 -3.72 8.63 -1.21
C ARG A 25 -2.46 8.53 -0.35
N LEU A 26 -1.44 9.28 -0.73
CA LEU A 26 -0.21 9.36 0.06
C LEU A 26 -0.47 9.88 1.47
N ASN A 27 0.27 9.33 2.43
CA ASN A 27 0.23 9.59 3.88
C ASN A 27 -1.16 9.42 4.52
N LYS A 28 -2.13 8.81 3.83
CA LYS A 28 -3.43 8.41 4.39
C LYS A 28 -3.33 6.99 4.94
N SER A 29 -3.91 6.76 6.11
CA SER A 29 -4.06 5.41 6.68
C SER A 29 -4.70 4.47 5.66
N LEU A 30 -4.21 3.24 5.59
CA LEU A 30 -4.80 2.19 4.76
C LEU A 30 -6.22 1.84 5.25
N PRO A 31 -7.11 1.35 4.38
CA PRO A 31 -8.47 0.98 4.79
C PRO A 31 -8.49 -0.22 5.73
N TYR A 32 -7.42 -1.02 5.72
CA TYR A 32 -7.24 -2.18 6.59
C TYR A 32 -5.80 -2.23 7.10
N THR A 33 -5.61 -2.83 8.28
CA THR A 33 -4.29 -3.14 8.82
C THR A 33 -3.54 -4.06 7.88
N PHE A 34 -2.34 -3.64 7.45
CA PHE A 34 -1.46 -4.49 6.67
C PHE A 34 -0.84 -5.56 7.57
N LYS A 35 -0.92 -6.82 7.14
CA LYS A 35 -0.35 -7.96 7.85
C LYS A 35 0.55 -8.75 6.91
N VAL A 36 1.61 -9.31 7.45
CA VAL A 36 2.44 -10.33 6.79
C VAL A 36 2.29 -11.61 7.58
N ILE A 37 1.90 -12.70 6.92
CA ILE A 37 1.76 -14.03 7.51
C ILE A 37 2.87 -14.89 6.92
N ILE A 38 3.70 -15.46 7.80
CA ILE A 38 4.81 -16.32 7.43
C ILE A 38 4.48 -17.73 7.89
N LEU A 39 4.35 -18.64 6.94
CA LEU A 39 3.93 -20.02 7.18
C LEU A 39 5.07 -20.86 7.79
N SER A 40 6.30 -20.64 7.31
CA SER A 40 7.51 -21.30 7.77
C SER A 40 8.74 -20.46 7.44
N ASP A 41 9.86 -20.72 8.10
CA ASP A 41 11.17 -20.20 7.71
C ASP A 41 11.77 -21.00 6.53
N CYS A 42 13.01 -20.70 6.19
CA CYS A 42 13.77 -21.35 5.11
C CYS A 42 14.07 -22.84 5.35
N ASN A 43 14.05 -23.29 6.61
CA ASN A 43 14.31 -24.67 7.00
C ASN A 43 12.99 -25.45 7.23
N GLY A 44 11.84 -24.82 6.96
CA GLY A 44 10.52 -25.39 7.21
C GLY A 44 10.07 -25.29 8.67
N CYS A 45 10.81 -24.56 9.52
CA CYS A 45 10.48 -24.37 10.93
C CYS A 45 9.50 -23.21 11.12
N GLN A 46 8.79 -23.20 12.25
CA GLN A 46 7.94 -22.07 12.61
C GLN A 46 8.79 -20.81 12.89
N ILE A 47 8.31 -19.65 12.44
CA ILE A 47 8.95 -18.37 12.74
C ILE A 47 8.82 -18.05 14.23
N LYS A 48 9.95 -17.71 14.84
CA LYS A 48 10.02 -17.27 16.24
C LYS A 48 9.29 -15.94 16.42
N ASP A 49 8.51 -15.84 17.49
CA ASP A 49 7.94 -14.58 17.94
C ASP A 49 9.03 -13.53 18.19
N GLY A 50 8.70 -12.27 17.89
CA GLY A 50 9.65 -11.15 17.96
C GLY A 50 10.55 -11.03 16.73
N THR A 51 10.49 -11.96 15.76
CA THR A 51 11.20 -11.79 14.48
C THR A 51 10.71 -10.53 13.78
N ILE A 52 11.64 -9.66 13.39
CA ILE A 52 11.36 -8.38 12.73
C ILE A 52 10.99 -8.62 11.26
N VAL A 53 9.96 -7.91 10.81
CA VAL A 53 9.54 -7.84 9.41
C VAL A 53 9.56 -6.39 8.96
N GLN A 54 10.25 -6.14 7.85
CA GLN A 54 10.32 -4.82 7.22
C GLN A 54 9.63 -4.87 5.86
N VAL A 55 8.97 -3.77 5.50
CA VAL A 55 8.43 -3.51 4.17
C VAL A 55 9.26 -2.39 3.58
N LYS A 56 9.56 -2.48 2.28
CA LYS A 56 10.09 -1.38 1.48
C LYS A 56 9.22 -1.25 0.24
N ALA A 57 9.13 -0.04 -0.32
CA ALA A 57 8.39 0.23 -1.54
C ALA A 57 9.34 0.82 -2.59
N GLY A 58 9.20 0.39 -3.84
CA GLY A 58 10.03 0.94 -4.92
C GLY A 58 9.55 0.55 -6.30
N ASN A 59 9.98 1.30 -7.30
CA ASN A 59 9.86 1.02 -8.72
C ASN A 59 10.93 1.81 -9.51
N GLU A 60 10.84 1.81 -10.84
CA GLU A 60 11.77 2.48 -11.75
C GLU A 60 11.82 4.01 -11.58
N GLU A 61 10.72 4.64 -11.15
CA GLU A 61 10.64 6.10 -11.00
C GLU A 61 11.08 6.56 -9.61
N ASN A 62 10.79 5.73 -8.60
CA ASN A 62 11.22 5.97 -7.24
C ASN A 62 11.70 4.65 -6.64
N CYS A 63 13.01 4.45 -6.69
CA CYS A 63 13.67 3.23 -6.25
C CYS A 63 13.54 2.99 -4.74
N PHE A 64 13.36 4.05 -3.96
CA PHE A 64 13.21 4.01 -2.50
C PHE A 64 12.03 4.90 -2.07
N GLY A 65 10.82 4.42 -2.37
CA GLY A 65 9.59 5.10 -1.97
C GLY A 65 9.47 5.16 -0.44
N GLU A 66 9.51 6.37 0.10
CA GLU A 66 9.33 6.61 1.54
C GLU A 66 8.00 6.04 2.05
N ILE A 67 8.10 5.28 3.15
CA ILE A 67 6.96 4.75 3.89
C ILE A 67 7.13 5.07 5.38
N ARG A 68 6.02 5.14 6.10
CA ARG A 68 5.98 5.27 7.56
C ARG A 68 5.47 3.98 8.18
N ASN A 69 6.00 3.64 9.35
CA ASN A 69 5.64 2.42 10.07
C ASN A 69 5.87 1.15 9.24
N GLY A 70 6.97 1.14 8.47
CA GLY A 70 7.40 0.04 7.60
C GLY A 70 8.00 -1.16 8.31
N THR A 71 7.93 -1.23 9.64
CA THR A 71 8.52 -2.30 10.45
C THR A 71 7.48 -2.82 11.43
N ALA A 72 7.42 -4.14 11.60
CA ALA A 72 6.59 -4.82 12.58
C ALA A 72 7.33 -6.05 13.15
N VAL A 73 6.83 -6.58 14.26
CA VAL A 73 7.32 -7.82 14.86
C VAL A 73 6.29 -8.92 14.68
N THR A 74 6.78 -10.15 14.48
CA THR A 74 5.93 -11.34 14.38
C THR A 74 5.41 -11.77 15.75
N LYS A 75 4.17 -12.25 15.76
CA LYS A 75 3.56 -13.00 16.87
C LYS A 75 2.70 -14.11 16.27
N ASN A 76 2.93 -15.36 16.64
CA ASN A 76 2.31 -16.54 16.05
C ASN A 76 2.40 -16.54 14.52
N GLY A 77 3.59 -16.25 13.98
CA GLY A 77 3.83 -16.19 12.53
C GLY A 77 3.20 -15.00 11.79
N VAL A 78 2.58 -14.05 12.50
CA VAL A 78 1.93 -12.87 11.90
C VAL A 78 2.60 -11.58 12.37
N ALA A 79 3.11 -10.77 11.44
CA ALA A 79 3.52 -9.40 11.69
C ALA A 79 2.38 -8.44 11.33
N LYS A 80 1.89 -7.68 12.31
CA LYS A 80 0.83 -6.68 12.11
C LYS A 80 1.44 -5.27 12.09
N PHE A 81 1.27 -4.55 10.99
CA PHE A 81 1.83 -3.21 10.84
C PHE A 81 0.87 -2.17 11.37
N HIS A 82 1.31 -1.41 12.36
CA HIS A 82 0.50 -0.36 12.98
C HIS A 82 0.52 0.89 12.10
N ASP A 83 -0.58 1.13 11.38
CA ASP A 83 -0.76 2.31 10.54
C ASP A 83 0.37 2.50 9.51
N LEU A 84 0.66 1.45 8.72
CA LEU A 84 1.55 1.53 7.56
C LEU A 84 1.04 2.59 6.58
N ARG A 85 1.91 3.52 6.16
CA ARG A 85 1.58 4.57 5.19
C ARG A 85 2.63 4.70 4.11
N PHE A 86 2.19 5.05 2.90
CA PHE A 86 3.04 5.39 1.78
C PHE A 86 3.14 6.91 1.66
N VAL A 87 4.33 7.48 1.79
CA VAL A 87 4.55 8.94 1.73
C VAL A 87 4.96 9.37 0.32
N ALA A 88 5.83 8.57 -0.32
CA ALA A 88 6.26 8.81 -1.68
C ALA A 88 5.17 8.51 -2.73
N ARG A 89 5.22 9.24 -3.85
CA ARG A 89 4.42 8.95 -5.04
C ARG A 89 5.08 7.85 -5.86
N SER A 90 4.28 6.97 -6.46
CA SER A 90 4.78 5.89 -7.32
C SER A 90 4.95 6.29 -8.79
N GLY A 91 4.50 7.48 -9.18
CA GLY A 91 4.52 7.97 -10.56
C GLY A 91 3.17 7.85 -11.29
N ARG A 92 3.03 8.58 -12.40
CA ARG A 92 1.78 8.59 -13.19
C ARG A 92 1.56 7.23 -13.85
N GLY A 93 0.48 6.54 -13.49
CA GLY A 93 0.14 5.23 -14.06
C GLY A 93 1.04 4.08 -13.58
N LYS A 94 1.95 4.32 -12.63
CA LYS A 94 2.89 3.33 -12.12
C LYS A 94 2.54 2.91 -10.69
N SER A 95 2.83 1.66 -10.36
CA SER A 95 2.66 1.11 -9.02
C SER A 95 4.01 0.86 -8.37
N PHE A 96 4.07 0.92 -7.04
CA PHE A 96 5.17 0.34 -6.28
C PHE A 96 5.07 -1.18 -6.26
N SER A 97 6.23 -1.84 -6.29
CA SER A 97 6.36 -3.20 -5.77
C SER A 97 6.85 -3.12 -4.33
N LEU A 98 6.41 -4.04 -3.48
CA LEU A 98 6.89 -4.12 -2.11
C LEU A 98 7.94 -5.20 -1.97
N THR A 99 9.01 -4.89 -1.25
CA THR A 99 10.00 -5.86 -0.77
C THR A 99 9.73 -6.09 0.71
N ILE A 100 9.31 -7.31 1.06
CA ILE A 100 9.06 -7.75 2.42
C ILE A 100 10.29 -8.54 2.87
N ILE A 101 10.90 -8.12 3.97
CA ILE A 101 12.13 -8.67 4.51
C ILE A 101 11.82 -9.23 5.90
N VAL A 102 12.02 -10.53 6.09
CA VAL A 102 11.86 -11.22 7.38
C VAL A 102 13.25 -11.52 7.91
N GLN A 103 13.59 -10.97 9.08
CA GLN A 103 14.94 -11.03 9.67
C GLN A 103 15.21 -12.37 10.38
N THR A 104 15.09 -13.46 9.64
CA THR A 104 15.57 -14.80 10.05
C THR A 104 17.04 -15.00 9.69
N LYS A 105 17.59 -16.15 10.06
CA LYS A 105 18.92 -16.60 9.64
C LYS A 105 18.82 -17.99 8.99
N PRO A 106 18.94 -18.10 7.65
CA PRO A 106 19.08 -17.02 6.66
C PRO A 106 17.83 -16.12 6.53
N MET A 107 18.04 -14.91 6.02
CA MET A 107 16.99 -13.90 5.81
C MET A 107 16.04 -14.33 4.68
N ILE A 108 14.74 -14.11 4.87
CA ILE A 108 13.72 -14.42 3.85
C ILE A 108 13.26 -13.11 3.22
N VAL A 109 13.18 -13.08 1.89
CA VAL A 109 12.71 -11.92 1.13
C VAL A 109 11.57 -12.34 0.22
N ALA A 110 10.49 -11.56 0.23
CA ALA A 110 9.34 -11.75 -0.63
C ALA A 110 9.02 -10.46 -1.38
N ILE A 111 8.55 -10.59 -2.63
CA ILE A 111 8.16 -9.44 -3.45
C ILE A 111 6.66 -9.48 -3.69
N TYR A 112 5.98 -8.36 -3.45
CA TYR A 112 4.60 -8.13 -3.89
C TYR A 112 4.62 -7.16 -5.07
N HIS A 113 4.56 -7.70 -6.28
CA HIS A 113 4.68 -6.93 -7.52
C HIS A 113 3.48 -6.02 -7.77
N LYS A 114 3.74 -4.81 -8.27
CA LYS A 114 2.72 -3.82 -8.67
C LYS A 114 1.61 -3.64 -7.63
N ALA A 115 1.98 -3.69 -6.35
CA ALA A 115 1.11 -3.73 -5.19
C ALA A 115 0.16 -2.52 -5.08
N ILE A 116 0.66 -1.31 -5.30
CA ILE A 116 -0.10 -0.09 -5.01
C ILE A 116 0.39 1.10 -5.84
N LYS A 117 -0.54 1.82 -6.47
CA LYS A 117 -0.29 3.14 -7.03
C LYS A 117 -0.54 4.20 -5.96
N VAL A 118 0.44 5.07 -5.71
CA VAL A 118 0.35 6.11 -4.68
C VAL A 118 0.43 7.49 -5.31
N THR A 119 -0.55 8.34 -5.01
CA THR A 119 -0.67 9.70 -5.55
C THR A 119 -1.16 10.68 -4.50
N VAL A 120 -1.12 11.99 -4.79
CA VAL A 120 -1.57 13.05 -3.87
C VAL A 120 -3.03 12.90 -3.48
N ASP A 121 -3.91 12.65 -4.45
CA ASP A 121 -5.35 12.58 -4.19
C ASP A 121 -5.80 11.15 -3.82
N GLY A 122 -5.13 10.13 -4.36
CA GLY A 122 -5.64 8.76 -4.34
C GLY A 122 -6.84 8.60 -5.28
N PRO A 123 -7.70 7.59 -5.04
CA PRO A 123 -8.99 7.49 -5.71
C PRO A 123 -9.83 8.74 -5.43
N ARG A 124 -10.29 9.41 -6.49
CA ARG A 124 -11.05 10.66 -6.40
C ARG A 124 -12.14 10.64 -7.47
N GLU A 125 -13.32 11.17 -7.13
CA GLU A 125 -14.39 11.41 -8.09
C GLU A 125 -13.90 12.34 -9.23
N PRO A 126 -14.45 12.21 -10.45
CA PRO A 126 -14.20 13.17 -11.50
C PRO A 126 -14.55 14.57 -11.00
N ARG A 127 -13.65 15.53 -11.19
CA ARG A 127 -13.95 16.93 -10.87
C ARG A 127 -15.05 17.41 -11.81
N SER A 128 -16.25 17.63 -11.30
CA SER A 128 -17.35 18.24 -12.07
C SER A 128 -16.86 19.53 -12.71
N LYS A 129 -16.98 19.64 -14.03
CA LYS A 129 -16.77 20.91 -14.73
C LYS A 129 -17.94 21.78 -14.31
N THR A 130 -17.69 22.83 -13.53
CA THR A 130 -18.70 23.87 -13.31
C THR A 130 -19.13 24.35 -14.69
N THR A 131 -20.38 24.09 -15.04
CA THR A 131 -21.02 24.57 -16.24
C THR A 131 -20.76 26.06 -16.31
N THR A 132 -20.08 26.52 -17.36
CA THR A 132 -19.96 27.94 -17.67
C THR A 132 -21.37 28.49 -17.63
N THR A 133 -21.69 29.32 -16.63
CA THR A 133 -22.89 30.16 -16.68
C THR A 133 -22.71 31.00 -17.93
N THR A 134 -23.35 30.60 -19.02
CA THR A 134 -23.70 31.49 -20.11
C THR A 134 -24.48 32.61 -19.48
N ASN A 135 -23.83 33.75 -19.23
CA ASN A 135 -24.53 34.99 -18.90
C ASN A 135 -25.50 35.29 -20.05
N PRO A 136 -26.82 35.16 -19.89
CA PRO A 136 -27.74 35.73 -20.84
C PRO A 136 -27.96 37.16 -20.33
N PHE A 137 -27.04 38.08 -20.64
CA PHE A 137 -27.40 39.50 -20.60
C PHE A 137 -28.32 39.75 -21.79
N HIS A 138 -29.56 39.30 -21.65
CA HIS A 138 -30.70 39.86 -22.31
C HIS A 138 -31.27 40.94 -21.40
N ASN A 139 -31.42 42.12 -22.00
CA ASN A 139 -32.41 43.15 -21.71
C ASN A 139 -32.03 44.30 -20.77
N SER A 140 -31.78 45.46 -21.38
CA SER A 140 -32.65 46.62 -21.19
C SER A 140 -32.36 47.64 -22.28
N GLY A 141 -33.35 47.88 -23.16
CA GLY A 141 -33.39 49.11 -23.94
C GLY A 141 -33.55 50.34 -23.05
N ILE A 142 -33.49 51.51 -23.69
CA ILE A 142 -34.12 52.82 -23.40
C ILE A 142 -33.14 53.96 -23.76
N TYR A 143 -33.64 54.85 -24.64
CA TYR A 143 -33.12 56.10 -25.25
C TYR A 143 -32.02 56.00 -26.31
#